data_AF-A0A2P6V4E9-F1
#
_entry.id   AF-A0A2P6V4E9-F1
#
_cell.length_a   1.000
_cell.length_b   1.000
_cell.length_c   1.000
_cell.angle_alpha   90.00
_cell.angle_beta   90.00
_cell.angle_gamma   90.00
#
_symmetry.space_group_name_H-M   'P 1'
#
loop_
_entity.id
_entity.type
_entity.pdbx_description
1 polymer ?
#
loop_
_entity_poly.entity_id
_entity_poly.type
_entity_poly.pdbx_seq_one_letter_code
_entity_poly.pdbx_strand_id
1 'polypeptide(L)'
;MRTETGALLAVIAALMLLAAPAAAAGKCVENPDGLDDLTLGPCQTCSADGTKCAVCWNSFGLTPAGECVQCNVTGTFGKYCDVCEGEDPSFCLTCGGNDEEPLDFALYATAEGKCKKSPVKHCAVAESLTGACTTCNTQFGLVEGDCVACKDQDRCLICDGDASKCSECYGGYVPDPKTRQCTTCPKDCERCSTADTCDHCSWGFALNKEQTGCVACPAGCDACSAPDTCNTCEKGYTLVDGVCKPCDAKYCTLCEGGPSACTICDTFPADGSGPWGLDTQTGACTLCSIKNCDSCQTDSTACDWCADGYSYNSDTKNCDEDPSSSN
;
A
#
# COMPACT_ATOMS: atom_id res chain seq x y z
N MET A 1 56.35 61.55 -61.72
CA MET A 1 55.59 60.29 -61.90
C MET A 1 54.63 60.23 -60.71
N ARG A 2 53.39 60.75 -60.86
CA ARG A 2 52.15 59.96 -61.07
C ARG A 2 51.88 59.03 -59.87
N THR A 3 50.98 59.41 -58.95
CA THR A 3 49.57 58.91 -58.82
C THR A 3 49.54 57.38 -58.58
N GLU A 4 48.89 56.79 -57.59
CA GLU A 4 47.55 57.06 -57.06
C GLU A 4 47.26 56.11 -55.86
N THR A 5 46.30 56.54 -55.05
CA THR A 5 45.38 55.80 -54.16
C THR A 5 45.44 54.26 -54.04
N GLY A 6 45.43 53.79 -52.78
CA GLY A 6 45.01 52.44 -52.41
C GLY A 6 44.42 52.43 -50.99
N ALA A 7 43.10 52.58 -50.89
CA ALA A 7 42.34 52.44 -49.66
C ALA A 7 42.27 50.96 -49.26
N LEU A 8 42.66 50.63 -48.02
CA LEU A 8 42.44 49.30 -47.44
C LEU A 8 41.26 49.38 -46.47
N LEU A 9 40.11 48.88 -46.90
CA LEU A 9 38.93 48.68 -46.05
C LEU A 9 39.22 47.63 -44.98
N ALA A 10 38.93 47.98 -43.72
CA ALA A 10 38.89 47.05 -42.61
C ALA A 10 37.58 46.23 -42.67
N VAL A 11 37.70 44.91 -42.75
CA VAL A 11 36.56 43.99 -42.56
C VAL A 11 36.65 43.44 -41.14
N ILE A 12 35.81 43.97 -40.26
CA ILE A 12 35.54 43.42 -38.92
C ILE A 12 34.58 42.25 -39.11
N ALA A 13 35.08 41.01 -39.04
CA ALA A 13 34.25 39.83 -38.94
C ALA A 13 33.78 39.66 -37.49
N ALA A 14 32.55 40.08 -37.21
CA ALA A 14 31.88 39.80 -35.95
C ALA A 14 31.54 38.31 -35.87
N LEU A 15 32.27 37.56 -35.04
CA LEU A 15 31.89 36.20 -34.64
C LEU A 15 30.63 36.31 -33.77
N MET A 16 29.46 36.09 -34.36
CA MET A 16 28.24 35.84 -33.58
C MET A 16 28.39 34.48 -32.89
N LEU A 17 28.67 34.48 -31.59
CA LEU A 17 28.38 33.35 -30.72
C LEU A 17 26.85 33.14 -30.76
N LEU A 18 26.43 32.14 -31.51
CA LEU A 18 25.09 31.56 -31.37
C LEU A 18 25.03 30.93 -29.97
N ALA A 19 24.51 31.69 -29.00
CA ALA A 19 23.95 31.08 -27.81
C ALA A 19 22.80 30.18 -28.26
N ALA A 20 22.96 28.88 -28.12
CA ALA A 20 21.84 27.96 -28.24
C ALA A 20 20.75 28.42 -27.25
N PRO A 21 19.47 28.45 -27.65
CA PRO A 21 18.41 28.74 -26.71
C PRO A 21 18.47 27.68 -25.61
N ALA A 22 18.63 28.13 -24.36
CA ALA A 22 18.42 27.27 -23.21
C ALA A 22 17.03 26.65 -23.36
N ALA A 23 16.97 25.32 -23.53
CA ALA A 23 15.72 24.60 -23.47
C ALA A 23 15.06 25.00 -22.15
N ALA A 24 13.87 25.59 -22.21
CA ALA A 24 13.10 25.87 -21.02
C ALA A 24 12.87 24.53 -20.31
N ALA A 25 13.54 24.31 -19.18
CA ALA A 25 13.30 23.15 -18.35
C ALA A 25 11.79 23.10 -18.07
N GLY A 26 11.15 22.00 -18.49
CA GLY A 26 9.73 21.79 -18.23
C GLY A 26 9.49 21.89 -16.72
N LYS A 27 8.33 22.42 -16.31
CA LYS A 27 7.93 22.35 -14.90
C LYS A 27 7.95 20.89 -14.48
N CYS A 28 8.46 20.62 -13.29
CA CYS A 28 8.44 19.30 -12.70
C CYS A 28 6.97 18.84 -12.53
N VAL A 29 6.73 17.55 -12.76
CA VAL A 29 5.43 16.90 -12.58
C VAL A 29 5.64 15.76 -11.60
N GLU A 30 4.90 15.75 -10.50
CA GLU A 30 4.90 14.65 -9.53
C GLU A 30 4.06 13.50 -10.08
N ASN A 31 4.53 12.28 -9.89
CA ASN A 31 3.82 11.06 -10.24
C ASN A 31 3.32 10.36 -8.96
N PRO A 32 2.04 10.55 -8.58
CA PRO A 32 1.46 9.90 -7.41
C PRO A 32 1.18 8.41 -7.63
N ASP A 33 1.07 7.98 -8.88
CA ASP A 33 0.75 6.60 -9.28
C ASP A 33 2.00 5.69 -9.25
N GLY A 34 3.17 6.26 -8.97
CA GLY A 34 4.38 5.51 -8.67
C GLY A 34 4.97 4.77 -9.87
N LEU A 35 5.49 3.57 -9.61
CA LEU A 35 6.11 2.71 -10.64
C LEU A 35 5.09 1.93 -11.46
N ASP A 36 3.84 1.85 -11.00
CA ASP A 36 2.75 1.14 -11.68
C ASP A 36 2.31 1.84 -12.97
N ASP A 37 2.44 3.17 -12.99
CA ASP A 37 2.20 4.00 -14.18
C ASP A 37 3.26 5.10 -14.30
N LEU A 38 4.21 4.92 -15.22
CA LEU A 38 5.27 5.90 -15.50
C LEU A 38 4.89 6.95 -16.55
N THR A 39 3.61 7.12 -16.90
CA THR A 39 3.17 8.13 -17.88
C THR A 39 3.53 9.56 -17.47
N LEU A 40 3.48 9.86 -16.18
CA LEU A 40 3.89 11.15 -15.61
C LEU A 40 5.40 11.23 -15.31
N GLY A 41 6.15 10.15 -15.58
CA GLY A 41 7.57 10.04 -15.32
C GLY A 41 7.90 9.56 -13.89
N PRO A 42 9.19 9.41 -13.56
CA PRO A 42 9.62 8.74 -12.33
C PRO A 42 9.85 9.70 -11.14
N CYS A 43 9.40 10.95 -11.24
CA CYS A 43 9.55 11.91 -10.15
C CYS A 43 8.48 11.70 -9.08
N GLN A 44 8.90 11.42 -7.85
CA GLN A 44 7.99 11.27 -6.72
C GLN A 44 7.58 12.62 -6.14
N THR A 45 8.53 13.54 -6.01
CA THR A 45 8.27 14.85 -5.39
C THR A 45 9.11 15.92 -6.06
N CYS A 46 8.47 17.04 -6.39
CA CYS A 46 9.11 18.19 -6.99
C CYS A 46 9.78 19.08 -5.94
N SER A 47 10.78 19.85 -6.36
CA SER A 47 11.34 20.93 -5.56
C SER A 47 10.27 21.96 -5.20
N ALA A 48 10.50 22.72 -4.13
CA ALA A 48 9.55 23.74 -3.67
C ALA A 48 9.23 24.83 -4.73
N ASP A 49 10.15 25.08 -5.66
CA ASP A 49 9.96 26.01 -6.78
C ASP A 49 9.28 25.35 -7.99
N GLY A 50 9.01 24.04 -7.95
CA GLY A 50 8.36 23.25 -8.99
C GLY A 50 9.19 23.12 -10.28
N THR A 51 10.49 23.43 -10.23
CA THR A 51 11.34 23.48 -11.43
C THR A 51 12.09 22.19 -11.71
N LYS A 52 12.26 21.32 -10.71
CA LYS A 52 13.05 20.09 -10.80
C LYS A 52 12.46 19.01 -9.91
N CYS A 53 12.82 17.77 -10.19
CA CYS A 53 12.57 16.70 -9.23
C CYS A 53 13.48 16.85 -8.01
N ALA A 54 12.93 16.59 -6.82
CA ALA A 54 13.67 16.56 -5.56
C ALA A 54 13.83 15.14 -5.02
N VAL A 55 12.89 14.24 -5.34
CA VAL A 55 12.92 12.83 -4.95
C VAL A 55 12.45 11.98 -6.12
N CYS A 56 13.25 11.00 -6.51
CA CYS A 56 12.89 10.01 -7.51
C CYS A 56 12.28 8.78 -6.84
N TRP A 57 11.41 8.08 -7.55
CA TRP A 57 10.99 6.74 -7.14
C TRP A 57 12.15 5.75 -7.15
N ASN A 58 12.01 4.64 -6.42
CA ASN A 58 12.98 3.55 -6.39
C ASN A 58 13.27 3.04 -7.82
N SER A 59 14.47 2.51 -8.04
CA SER A 59 15.07 2.17 -9.34
C SER A 59 15.50 3.36 -10.21
N PHE A 60 15.55 4.57 -9.63
CA PHE A 60 16.03 5.78 -10.30
C PHE A 60 17.05 6.54 -9.45
N GLY A 61 17.98 7.22 -10.13
CA GLY A 61 18.95 8.15 -9.54
C GLY A 61 18.60 9.60 -9.87
N LEU A 62 18.76 10.50 -8.91
CA LEU A 62 18.53 11.94 -9.08
C LEU A 62 19.80 12.64 -9.60
N THR A 63 19.72 13.30 -10.75
CA THR A 63 20.82 14.13 -11.26
C THR A 63 20.88 15.48 -10.54
N PRO A 64 22.02 16.19 -10.57
CA PRO A 64 22.11 17.57 -10.07
C PRO A 64 21.15 18.56 -10.76
N ALA A 65 20.73 18.25 -11.99
CA ALA A 65 19.73 19.03 -12.73
C ALA A 65 18.29 18.79 -12.23
N GLY A 66 18.07 17.78 -11.38
CA GLY A 66 16.75 17.39 -10.89
C GLY A 66 15.99 16.49 -11.86
N GLU A 67 16.70 15.70 -12.64
CA GLU A 67 16.13 14.67 -13.52
C GLU A 67 16.30 13.30 -12.87
N CYS A 68 15.31 12.43 -13.04
CA CYS A 68 15.34 11.06 -12.55
C CYS A 68 15.75 10.12 -13.68
N VAL A 69 16.89 9.46 -13.51
CA VAL A 69 17.49 8.56 -14.52
C VAL A 69 17.34 7.12 -14.04
N GLN A 70 16.84 6.26 -14.91
CA GLN A 70 16.63 4.85 -14.57
C GLN A 70 17.97 4.14 -14.33
N CYS A 71 18.06 3.40 -13.24
CA CYS A 71 19.24 2.60 -12.93
C CYS A 71 19.42 1.47 -13.96
N ASN A 72 20.66 1.23 -14.38
CA ASN A 72 21.00 0.22 -15.39
C ASN A 72 22.12 -0.73 -14.92
N VAL A 73 22.15 -0.97 -13.60
CA VAL A 73 23.15 -1.80 -12.93
C VAL A 73 23.12 -3.22 -13.48
N THR A 74 24.27 -3.69 -13.94
CA THR A 74 24.45 -5.04 -14.47
C THR A 74 24.81 -6.05 -13.38
N GLY A 75 24.61 -7.34 -13.67
CA GLY A 75 24.95 -8.46 -12.79
C GLY A 75 23.73 -9.19 -12.22
N THR A 76 23.98 -10.26 -11.46
CA THR A 76 22.93 -11.16 -10.95
C THR A 76 21.84 -10.43 -10.15
N PHE A 77 22.24 -9.44 -9.35
CA PHE A 77 21.33 -8.67 -8.50
C PHE A 77 21.15 -7.22 -8.98
N GLY A 78 21.56 -6.89 -10.21
CA GLY A 78 21.52 -5.51 -10.71
C GLY A 78 20.11 -4.91 -10.76
N LYS A 79 19.08 -5.74 -11.00
CA LYS A 79 17.67 -5.31 -10.99
C LYS A 79 17.16 -4.88 -9.61
N TYR A 80 17.89 -5.19 -8.55
CA TYR A 80 17.57 -4.86 -7.15
C TYR A 80 18.33 -3.61 -6.70
N CYS A 81 18.70 -2.74 -7.64
CA CYS A 81 19.25 -1.43 -7.30
C CYS A 81 18.11 -0.47 -7.00
N ASP A 82 17.98 -0.05 -5.75
CA ASP A 82 16.90 0.84 -5.32
C ASP A 82 17.22 2.29 -5.68
N VAL A 83 18.47 2.71 -5.50
CA VAL A 83 18.93 4.06 -5.83
C VAL A 83 20.31 3.95 -6.46
N CYS A 84 20.48 4.55 -7.63
CA CYS A 84 21.77 4.70 -8.31
C CYS A 84 22.22 6.16 -8.30
N GLU A 85 23.47 6.39 -8.66
CA GLU A 85 23.99 7.73 -8.91
C GLU A 85 23.32 8.30 -10.17
N GLY A 86 22.81 9.54 -10.08
CA GLY A 86 22.10 10.14 -11.22
C GLY A 86 22.99 10.39 -12.44
N GLU A 87 24.26 10.74 -12.21
CA GLU A 87 25.23 10.97 -13.30
C GLU A 87 25.87 9.66 -13.81
N ASP A 88 25.82 8.58 -13.03
CA ASP A 88 26.23 7.23 -13.41
C ASP A 88 25.17 6.18 -12.99
N PRO A 89 24.12 5.96 -13.79
CA PRO A 89 23.04 5.03 -13.44
C PRO A 89 23.49 3.56 -13.36
N SER A 90 24.74 3.27 -13.72
CA SER A 90 25.32 1.93 -13.62
C SER A 90 25.96 1.66 -12.25
N PHE A 91 26.08 2.71 -11.44
CA PHE A 91 26.60 2.71 -10.08
C PHE A 91 25.46 2.76 -9.07
N CYS A 92 25.24 1.66 -8.37
CA CYS A 92 24.23 1.55 -7.32
C CYS A 92 24.72 2.11 -5.98
N LEU A 93 23.88 2.90 -5.31
CA LEU A 93 24.11 3.45 -3.98
C LEU A 93 23.45 2.59 -2.89
N THR A 94 22.25 2.07 -3.16
CA THR A 94 21.48 1.22 -2.24
C THR A 94 20.82 0.07 -2.98
N CYS A 95 20.79 -1.10 -2.35
CA CYS A 95 20.23 -2.32 -2.95
C CYS A 95 19.16 -2.93 -2.04
N GLY A 96 18.08 -3.42 -2.62
CA GLY A 96 16.96 -3.97 -1.87
C GLY A 96 15.95 -4.68 -2.76
N GLY A 97 15.05 -5.43 -2.12
CA GLY A 97 13.84 -5.93 -2.76
C GLY A 97 12.75 -4.86 -2.74
N ASN A 98 11.71 -5.03 -3.55
CA ASN A 98 10.49 -4.24 -3.43
C ASN A 98 9.43 -4.99 -2.59
N ASP A 99 8.36 -4.30 -2.21
CA ASP A 99 7.30 -4.88 -1.39
C ASP A 99 6.54 -6.03 -2.08
N GLU A 100 6.62 -6.10 -3.42
CA GLU A 100 5.99 -7.15 -4.23
C GLU A 100 6.78 -8.46 -4.26
N GLU A 101 8.11 -8.37 -4.28
CA GLU A 101 9.04 -9.50 -4.25
C GLU A 101 9.99 -9.40 -3.05
N PRO A 102 9.50 -9.62 -1.81
CA PRO A 102 10.33 -9.56 -0.62
C PRO A 102 11.42 -10.63 -0.67
N LEU A 103 12.66 -10.23 -0.44
CA LEU A 103 13.81 -11.12 -0.40
C LEU A 103 13.95 -11.76 0.98
N ASP A 104 14.26 -13.05 1.06
CA ASP A 104 14.59 -13.76 2.30
C ASP A 104 16.04 -13.50 2.77
N PHE A 105 16.77 -12.61 2.07
CA PHE A 105 18.12 -12.18 2.37
C PHE A 105 18.35 -10.70 2.03
N ALA A 106 19.27 -10.07 2.76
CA ALA A 106 19.72 -8.71 2.48
C ALA A 106 20.68 -8.64 1.29
N LEU A 107 20.54 -7.57 0.51
CA LEU A 107 21.51 -7.11 -0.46
C LEU A 107 22.24 -5.87 0.09
N TYR A 108 23.43 -5.59 -0.42
CA TYR A 108 24.17 -4.36 -0.15
C TYR A 108 24.89 -3.88 -1.41
N ALA A 109 25.10 -2.57 -1.50
CA ALA A 109 25.89 -1.95 -2.57
C ALA A 109 27.39 -2.08 -2.29
N THR A 110 28.18 -2.52 -3.28
CA THR A 110 29.64 -2.61 -3.17
C THR A 110 30.33 -1.30 -3.56
N ALA A 111 31.64 -1.21 -3.34
CA ALA A 111 32.44 -0.04 -3.74
C ALA A 111 32.45 0.20 -5.26
N GLU A 112 32.13 -0.83 -6.05
CA GLU A 112 31.99 -0.75 -7.52
C GLU A 112 30.55 -0.43 -7.97
N GLY A 113 29.65 -0.09 -7.03
CA GLY A 113 28.26 0.24 -7.33
C GLY A 113 27.45 -0.97 -7.81
N LYS A 114 27.77 -2.17 -7.34
CA LYS A 114 27.02 -3.41 -7.66
C LYS A 114 26.28 -3.93 -6.45
N CYS A 115 25.16 -4.61 -6.68
CA CYS A 115 24.42 -5.27 -5.61
C CYS A 115 24.94 -6.69 -5.36
N LYS A 116 25.16 -7.01 -4.08
CA LYS A 116 25.62 -8.32 -3.65
C LYS A 116 24.86 -8.78 -2.42
N LYS A 117 24.64 -10.09 -2.31
CA LYS A 117 24.05 -10.72 -1.12
C LYS A 117 24.96 -10.58 0.10
N SER A 118 24.38 -10.19 1.23
CA SER A 118 25.06 -10.19 2.52
C SER A 118 25.58 -11.59 2.87
N PRO A 119 26.78 -11.72 3.46
CA PRO A 119 27.26 -13.01 3.96
C PRO A 119 26.47 -13.51 5.18
N VAL A 120 25.74 -12.63 5.88
CA VAL A 120 24.97 -12.97 7.08
C VAL A 120 23.62 -13.56 6.67
N LYS A 121 23.34 -14.78 7.14
CA LYS A 121 22.06 -15.46 6.89
C LYS A 121 20.96 -14.84 7.73
N HIS A 122 19.71 -14.89 7.25
CA HIS A 122 18.55 -14.30 7.93
C HIS A 122 18.71 -12.80 8.21
N CYS A 123 19.54 -12.13 7.43
CA CYS A 123 19.68 -10.69 7.46
C CYS A 123 18.59 -10.05 6.60
N ALA A 124 17.86 -9.10 7.15
CA ALA A 124 16.86 -8.30 6.46
C ALA A 124 17.48 -7.06 5.82
N VAL A 125 18.36 -6.39 6.57
CA VAL A 125 19.04 -5.15 6.13
C VAL A 125 20.53 -5.27 6.39
N ALA A 126 21.32 -4.99 5.36
CA ALA A 126 22.76 -4.99 5.43
C ALA A 126 23.33 -3.59 5.15
N GLU A 127 24.44 -3.29 5.81
CA GLU A 127 25.20 -2.06 5.59
C GLU A 127 25.88 -2.09 4.22
N SER A 128 25.79 -0.97 3.49
CA SER A 128 26.51 -0.77 2.23
C SER A 128 28.03 -0.92 2.45
N LEU A 129 28.73 -1.35 1.39
CA LEU A 129 30.17 -1.63 1.32
C LEU A 129 30.64 -2.84 2.15
N THR A 130 30.18 -2.99 3.38
CA THR A 130 30.63 -4.06 4.29
C THR A 130 29.79 -5.33 4.15
N GLY A 131 28.50 -5.18 3.85
CA GLY A 131 27.52 -6.27 3.90
C GLY A 131 27.25 -6.77 5.32
N ALA A 132 27.72 -6.06 6.34
CA ALA A 132 27.44 -6.37 7.74
C ALA A 132 25.94 -6.24 8.01
N CYS A 133 25.38 -7.18 8.77
CA CYS A 133 23.95 -7.12 9.06
C CYS A 133 23.65 -6.07 10.13
N THR A 134 22.62 -5.26 9.89
CA THR A 134 22.13 -4.27 10.86
C THR A 134 20.75 -4.64 11.40
N THR A 135 19.95 -5.35 10.61
CA THR A 135 18.61 -5.83 11.00
C THR A 135 18.42 -7.26 10.55
N CYS A 136 18.00 -8.12 11.47
CA CYS A 136 17.68 -9.51 11.19
C CYS A 136 16.21 -9.68 10.77
N ASN A 137 15.91 -10.77 10.06
CA ASN A 137 14.55 -11.17 9.75
C ASN A 137 13.76 -11.43 11.04
N THR A 138 12.43 -11.34 10.95
CA THR A 138 11.51 -11.73 12.02
C THR A 138 11.85 -13.12 12.60
N GLN A 139 11.76 -13.25 13.93
CA GLN A 139 12.19 -14.41 14.75
C GLN A 139 13.71 -14.58 14.89
N PHE A 140 14.51 -13.60 14.48
CA PHE A 140 15.96 -13.57 14.69
C PHE A 140 16.36 -12.27 15.40
N GLY A 141 17.51 -12.29 16.07
CA GLY A 141 18.13 -11.12 16.68
C GLY A 141 19.61 -11.04 16.33
N LEU A 142 20.14 -9.82 16.21
CA LEU A 142 21.54 -9.57 15.94
C LEU A 142 22.36 -9.82 17.22
N VAL A 143 23.13 -10.90 17.22
CA VAL A 143 23.98 -11.32 18.34
C VAL A 143 25.41 -11.44 17.83
N GLU A 144 26.28 -10.55 18.32
CA GLU A 144 27.70 -10.51 17.94
C GLU A 144 27.96 -10.41 16.42
N GLY A 145 27.03 -9.80 15.68
CA GLY A 145 27.13 -9.58 14.22
C GLY A 145 26.43 -10.64 13.36
N ASP A 146 25.91 -11.70 13.97
CA ASP A 146 25.14 -12.74 13.28
C ASP A 146 23.67 -12.71 13.69
N CYS A 147 22.78 -13.07 12.76
CA CYS A 147 21.37 -13.25 13.05
C CYS A 147 21.12 -14.64 13.62
N VAL A 148 20.74 -14.69 14.90
CA VAL A 148 20.48 -15.91 15.64
C VAL A 148 18.99 -16.03 15.92
N ALA A 149 18.43 -17.22 15.72
CA ALA A 149 17.02 -17.48 15.99
C ALA A 149 16.70 -17.26 17.46
N CYS A 150 15.58 -16.59 17.72
CA CYS A 150 15.11 -16.35 19.08
C CYS A 150 14.74 -17.66 19.79
N LYS A 151 14.98 -17.75 21.09
CA LYS A 151 14.66 -18.98 21.82
C LYS A 151 13.16 -19.21 21.98
N ASP A 152 12.39 -18.14 22.07
CA ASP A 152 10.93 -18.16 22.15
C ASP A 152 10.33 -17.89 20.78
N GLN A 153 10.02 -18.96 20.04
CA GLN A 153 9.53 -18.88 18.66
C GLN A 153 8.03 -18.54 18.57
N ASP A 154 7.30 -18.65 19.67
CA ASP A 154 5.85 -18.45 19.69
C ASP A 154 5.47 -17.03 20.08
N ARG A 155 6.31 -16.35 20.87
CA ARG A 155 5.96 -15.05 21.48
C ARG A 155 6.98 -13.95 21.20
N CYS A 156 8.21 -14.28 20.82
CA CYS A 156 9.24 -13.29 20.53
C CYS A 156 9.36 -12.99 19.04
N LEU A 157 9.23 -11.71 18.69
CA LEU A 157 9.38 -11.22 17.32
C LEU A 157 10.86 -10.95 17.00
N ILE A 158 11.58 -10.25 17.88
CA ILE A 158 13.00 -9.89 17.73
C ILE A 158 13.72 -10.09 19.07
N CYS A 159 14.97 -10.56 19.05
CA CYS A 159 15.77 -10.89 20.25
C CYS A 159 17.20 -10.33 20.18
N ASP A 160 17.34 -9.05 19.83
CA ASP A 160 18.64 -8.42 19.63
C ASP A 160 19.52 -8.47 20.88
N GLY A 161 20.82 -8.72 20.67
CA GLY A 161 21.84 -8.78 21.70
C GLY A 161 21.88 -10.07 22.52
N ASP A 162 20.77 -10.81 22.66
CA ASP A 162 20.71 -12.07 23.40
C ASP A 162 19.50 -12.90 22.95
N ALA A 163 19.74 -14.02 22.26
CA ALA A 163 18.67 -14.89 21.74
C ALA A 163 17.71 -15.45 22.80
N SER A 164 18.06 -15.42 24.09
CA SER A 164 17.18 -15.83 25.20
C SER A 164 16.33 -14.71 25.77
N LYS A 165 16.52 -13.46 25.31
CA LYS A 165 15.79 -12.27 25.72
C LYS A 165 15.13 -11.63 24.52
N CYS A 166 13.89 -11.20 24.70
CA CYS A 166 13.14 -10.58 23.65
C CYS A 166 13.30 -9.05 23.67
N SER A 167 13.68 -8.47 22.52
CA SER A 167 13.66 -7.03 22.32
C SER A 167 12.24 -6.55 21.98
N GLU A 168 11.51 -7.33 21.18
CA GLU A 168 10.17 -7.04 20.68
C GLU A 168 9.33 -8.31 20.61
N CYS A 169 8.12 -8.30 21.17
CA CYS A 169 7.23 -9.46 21.19
C CYS A 169 6.17 -9.40 20.09
N TYR A 170 5.58 -10.54 19.75
CA TYR A 170 4.38 -10.56 18.90
C TYR A 170 3.22 -9.79 19.53
N GLY A 171 2.26 -9.36 18.70
CA GLY A 171 1.02 -8.76 19.16
C GLY A 171 0.32 -9.61 20.22
N GLY A 172 -0.24 -8.96 21.24
CA GLY A 172 -0.80 -9.60 22.44
C GLY A 172 0.24 -9.94 23.51
N TYR A 173 1.52 -9.59 23.32
CA TYR A 173 2.58 -9.79 24.32
C TYR A 173 3.43 -8.52 24.51
N VAL A 174 4.10 -8.46 25.67
CA VAL A 174 5.04 -7.39 26.03
C VAL A 174 6.28 -7.98 26.73
N PRO A 175 7.49 -7.43 26.51
CA PRO A 175 8.67 -7.89 27.23
C PRO A 175 8.59 -7.55 28.72
N ASP A 176 8.74 -8.56 29.58
CA ASP A 176 8.90 -8.35 31.02
C ASP A 176 10.15 -7.49 31.30
N PRO A 177 10.04 -6.42 32.11
CA PRO A 177 11.13 -5.46 32.28
C PRO A 177 12.38 -6.03 32.99
N LYS A 178 12.25 -7.17 33.68
CA LYS A 178 13.36 -7.78 34.43
C LYS A 178 14.03 -8.91 33.66
N THR A 179 13.22 -9.79 33.08
CA THR A 179 13.65 -11.02 32.42
C THR A 179 13.76 -10.87 30.91
N ARG A 180 13.09 -9.87 30.33
CA ARG A 180 12.92 -9.68 28.89
C ARG A 180 12.24 -10.87 28.20
N GLN A 181 11.51 -11.70 28.93
CA GLN A 181 10.66 -12.73 28.33
C GLN A 181 9.30 -12.12 27.97
N CYS A 182 8.69 -12.58 26.88
CA CYS A 182 7.37 -12.11 26.48
C CYS A 182 6.29 -12.64 27.41
N THR A 183 5.53 -11.72 27.99
CA THR A 183 4.36 -12.00 28.82
C THR A 183 3.11 -11.49 28.13
N THR A 184 1.97 -12.15 28.35
CA THR A 184 0.70 -11.77 27.72
C THR A 184 0.26 -10.38 28.16
N CYS A 185 -0.26 -9.61 27.21
CA CYS A 185 -0.99 -8.38 27.48
C CYS A 185 -2.28 -8.65 28.27
N PRO A 186 -2.92 -7.60 28.82
CA PRO A 186 -4.26 -7.70 29.39
C PRO A 186 -5.26 -8.32 28.41
N LYS A 187 -6.36 -8.85 28.95
CA LYS A 187 -7.44 -9.43 28.14
C LYS A 187 -7.94 -8.42 27.10
N ASP A 188 -8.18 -8.91 25.88
CA ASP A 188 -8.74 -8.15 24.74
C ASP A 188 -7.85 -6.96 24.31
N CYS A 189 -6.55 -7.04 24.62
CA CYS A 189 -5.54 -6.04 24.28
C CYS A 189 -4.57 -6.58 23.21
N GLU A 190 -4.38 -5.83 22.13
CA GLU A 190 -3.43 -6.15 21.06
C GLU A 190 -2.03 -5.63 21.36
N ARG A 191 -1.91 -4.45 21.97
CA ARG A 191 -0.62 -3.85 22.32
C ARG A 191 -0.67 -3.22 23.70
N CYS A 192 0.30 -3.57 24.53
CA CYS A 192 0.39 -3.10 25.90
C CYS A 192 1.80 -2.61 26.24
N SER A 193 1.90 -1.59 27.07
CA SER A 193 3.18 -1.05 27.57
C SER A 193 3.68 -1.82 28.79
N THR A 194 2.78 -2.48 29.51
CA THR A 194 3.06 -3.42 30.59
C THR A 194 2.04 -4.55 30.58
N ALA A 195 2.29 -5.63 31.32
CA ALA A 195 1.36 -6.75 31.44
C ALA A 195 -0.03 -6.33 31.98
N ASP A 196 -0.14 -5.14 32.58
CA ASP A 196 -1.37 -4.62 33.19
C ASP A 196 -1.91 -3.34 32.49
N THR A 197 -1.23 -2.80 31.49
CA THR A 197 -1.59 -1.51 30.86
C THR A 197 -1.72 -1.66 29.36
N CYS A 198 -2.96 -1.59 28.86
CA CYS A 198 -3.23 -1.64 27.43
C CYS A 198 -3.06 -0.27 26.76
N ASP A 199 -2.36 -0.24 25.63
CA ASP A 199 -2.20 0.94 24.78
C ASP A 199 -3.09 0.87 23.54
N HIS A 200 -3.38 -0.34 23.05
CA HIS A 200 -4.25 -0.60 21.89
C HIS A 200 -5.08 -1.88 22.09
N CYS A 201 -6.39 -1.75 21.99
CA CYS A 201 -7.31 -2.86 22.15
C CYS A 201 -7.40 -3.71 20.88
N SER A 202 -7.74 -4.99 21.04
CA SER A 202 -8.02 -5.86 19.91
C SER A 202 -9.25 -5.36 19.12
N TRP A 203 -9.35 -5.77 17.86
CA TRP A 203 -10.53 -5.50 17.02
C TRP A 203 -11.84 -5.87 17.75
N GLY A 204 -12.85 -5.00 17.66
CA GLY A 204 -14.10 -5.13 18.41
C GLY A 204 -14.04 -4.64 19.86
N PHE A 205 -12.95 -4.01 20.30
CA PHE A 205 -12.81 -3.44 21.65
C PHE A 205 -12.23 -2.01 21.61
N ALA A 206 -12.62 -1.18 22.58
CA ALA A 206 -12.07 0.16 22.79
C ALA A 206 -11.44 0.32 24.18
N LEU A 207 -10.45 1.20 24.26
CA LEU A 207 -9.78 1.53 25.50
C LEU A 207 -10.73 2.30 26.43
N ASN A 208 -11.01 1.74 27.60
CA ASN A 208 -11.71 2.45 28.65
C ASN A 208 -10.70 3.21 29.51
N LYS A 209 -10.64 4.53 29.32
CA LYS A 209 -9.73 5.44 30.05
C LYS A 209 -9.93 5.43 31.57
N GLU A 210 -11.08 4.99 32.05
CA GLU A 210 -11.37 4.89 33.49
C GLU A 210 -10.89 3.56 34.12
N GLN A 211 -10.61 2.54 33.31
CA GLN A 211 -10.37 1.15 33.77
C GLN A 211 -9.05 0.55 33.27
N THR A 212 -8.16 1.35 32.65
CA THR A 212 -6.83 0.95 32.11
C THR A 212 -6.86 -0.29 31.19
N GLY A 213 -8.03 -0.62 30.63
CA GLY A 213 -8.28 -1.88 29.94
C GLY A 213 -9.31 -1.73 28.82
N CYS A 214 -9.53 -2.83 28.11
CA CYS A 214 -10.36 -2.87 26.92
C CYS A 214 -11.78 -3.33 27.24
N VAL A 215 -12.76 -2.72 26.60
CA VAL A 215 -14.17 -3.10 26.69
C VAL A 215 -14.73 -3.30 25.31
N ALA A 216 -15.65 -4.26 25.17
CA ALA A 216 -16.25 -4.58 23.88
C ALA A 216 -16.97 -3.36 23.29
N CYS A 217 -16.94 -3.25 21.97
CA CYS A 217 -17.71 -2.26 21.25
C CYS A 217 -19.22 -2.47 21.47
N PRO A 218 -20.04 -1.41 21.24
CA PRO A 218 -21.49 -1.54 21.23
C PRO A 218 -21.97 -2.62 20.24
N ALA A 219 -23.15 -3.19 20.47
CA ALA A 219 -23.73 -4.16 19.54
C ALA A 219 -23.90 -3.58 18.13
N GLY A 220 -23.58 -4.37 17.10
CA GLY A 220 -23.64 -3.92 15.70
C GLY A 220 -22.43 -3.09 15.26
N CYS A 221 -21.39 -3.00 16.10
CA CYS A 221 -20.18 -2.23 15.83
C CYS A 221 -18.95 -3.13 15.72
N ASP A 222 -18.33 -3.15 14.54
CA ASP A 222 -17.09 -3.88 14.28
C ASP A 222 -15.86 -3.19 14.90
N ALA A 223 -15.83 -1.86 14.89
CA ALA A 223 -14.71 -1.08 15.44
C ALA A 223 -15.19 0.22 16.09
N CYS A 224 -14.72 0.48 17.30
CA CYS A 224 -15.11 1.64 18.11
C CYS A 224 -13.88 2.40 18.63
N SER A 225 -14.00 3.73 18.74
CA SER A 225 -12.96 4.61 19.33
C SER A 225 -13.14 4.80 20.83
N ALA A 226 -14.36 4.56 21.33
CA ALA A 226 -14.72 4.59 22.72
C ALA A 226 -15.81 3.53 22.99
N PRO A 227 -16.05 3.16 24.27
CA PRO A 227 -17.04 2.13 24.63
C PRO A 227 -18.46 2.38 24.09
N ASP A 228 -18.77 3.64 23.77
CA ASP A 228 -20.06 4.16 23.35
C ASP A 228 -20.00 4.86 21.97
N THR A 229 -18.84 4.86 21.30
CA THR A 229 -18.65 5.52 20.01
C THR A 229 -18.09 4.55 18.97
N CYS A 230 -18.93 4.18 18.02
CA CYS A 230 -18.57 3.34 16.89
C CYS A 230 -17.97 4.15 15.73
N ASN A 231 -17.01 3.56 15.03
CA ASN A 231 -16.42 4.10 13.81
C ASN A 231 -16.82 3.27 12.58
N THR A 232 -17.03 1.96 12.74
CA THR A 232 -17.36 1.03 11.66
C THR A 232 -18.39 0.03 12.13
N CYS A 233 -19.49 -0.05 11.39
CA CYS A 233 -20.61 -0.92 11.72
C CYS A 233 -20.48 -2.30 11.09
N GLU A 234 -21.03 -3.30 11.78
CA GLU A 234 -21.22 -4.64 11.26
C GLU A 234 -22.08 -4.62 9.98
N LYS A 235 -21.95 -5.65 9.14
CA LYS A 235 -22.83 -5.84 7.97
C LYS A 235 -24.30 -5.83 8.41
N GLY A 236 -25.14 -5.11 7.67
CA GLY A 236 -26.56 -4.91 8.02
C GLY A 236 -26.80 -3.77 9.02
N TYR A 237 -25.79 -2.99 9.37
CA TYR A 237 -25.90 -1.78 10.17
C TYR A 237 -25.30 -0.58 9.41
N THR A 238 -25.66 0.63 9.84
CA THR A 238 -25.16 1.88 9.31
C THR A 238 -24.85 2.87 10.42
N LEU A 239 -23.83 3.68 10.20
CA LEU A 239 -23.32 4.60 11.20
C LEU A 239 -24.18 5.87 11.23
N VAL A 240 -24.81 6.15 12.36
CA VAL A 240 -25.60 7.35 12.61
C VAL A 240 -25.13 8.00 13.90
N ASP A 241 -24.49 9.16 13.78
CA ASP A 241 -23.98 9.95 14.91
C ASP A 241 -23.06 9.14 15.86
N GLY A 242 -22.17 8.33 15.29
CA GLY A 242 -21.26 7.48 16.07
C GLY A 242 -21.89 6.22 16.64
N VAL A 243 -23.14 5.89 16.27
CA VAL A 243 -23.84 4.69 16.74
C VAL A 243 -24.31 3.87 15.54
N CYS A 244 -24.10 2.56 15.60
CA CYS A 244 -24.59 1.65 14.58
C CYS A 244 -26.07 1.36 14.78
N LYS A 245 -26.85 1.60 13.73
CA LYS A 245 -28.28 1.28 13.67
C LYS A 245 -28.51 0.23 12.60
N PRO A 246 -29.36 -0.78 12.84
CA PRO A 246 -29.64 -1.79 11.84
C PRO A 246 -30.27 -1.14 10.60
N CYS A 247 -30.05 -1.73 9.44
CA CYS A 247 -30.79 -1.37 8.25
C CYS A 247 -32.26 -1.77 8.45
N ASP A 248 -33.16 -0.80 8.32
CA ASP A 248 -34.59 -1.00 8.54
C ASP A 248 -35.33 -1.42 7.25
N ALA A 249 -34.68 -1.25 6.09
CA ALA A 249 -35.21 -1.68 4.81
C ALA A 249 -35.24 -3.22 4.73
N LYS A 250 -36.40 -3.78 4.38
CA LYS A 250 -36.59 -5.23 4.25
C LYS A 250 -35.68 -5.79 3.15
N TYR A 251 -35.04 -6.93 3.41
CA TYR A 251 -34.08 -7.58 2.49
C TYR A 251 -32.86 -6.71 2.15
N CYS A 252 -32.56 -5.70 2.97
CA CYS A 252 -31.37 -4.89 2.81
C CYS A 252 -30.19 -5.50 3.59
N THR A 253 -29.01 -5.54 2.98
CA THR A 253 -27.77 -6.04 3.59
C THR A 253 -26.69 -4.98 3.77
N LEU A 254 -26.78 -3.89 3.03
CA LEU A 254 -25.96 -2.68 3.22
C LEU A 254 -26.82 -1.43 3.06
N CYS A 255 -26.71 -0.50 3.99
CA CYS A 255 -27.36 0.81 3.92
C CYS A 255 -26.36 1.93 4.24
N GLU A 256 -26.36 2.98 3.42
CA GLU A 256 -25.42 4.11 3.52
C GLU A 256 -26.17 5.43 3.62
N GLY A 257 -25.74 6.32 4.52
CA GLY A 257 -26.42 7.59 4.75
C GLY A 257 -27.68 7.50 5.63
N GLY A 258 -28.03 6.30 6.11
CA GLY A 258 -29.04 6.09 7.15
C GLY A 258 -29.76 4.74 7.07
N PRO A 259 -30.52 4.34 8.12
CA PRO A 259 -31.10 3.00 8.24
C PRO A 259 -32.03 2.58 7.09
N SER A 260 -32.68 3.55 6.43
CA SER A 260 -33.61 3.30 5.32
C SER A 260 -32.99 3.47 3.94
N ALA A 261 -31.73 3.92 3.84
CA ALA A 261 -31.06 4.20 2.59
C ALA A 261 -30.29 2.96 2.11
N CYS A 262 -31.02 1.97 1.61
CA CYS A 262 -30.43 0.72 1.16
C CYS A 262 -29.57 0.91 -0.10
N THR A 263 -28.40 0.27 -0.13
CA THR A 263 -27.49 0.26 -1.26
C THR A 263 -27.19 -1.14 -1.79
N ILE A 264 -27.32 -2.17 -0.94
CA ILE A 264 -27.18 -3.57 -1.36
C ILE A 264 -28.31 -4.41 -0.76
N CYS A 265 -29.03 -5.13 -1.60
CA CYS A 265 -30.10 -6.04 -1.24
C CYS A 265 -29.59 -7.48 -1.06
N ASP A 266 -30.37 -8.32 -0.39
CA ASP A 266 -30.01 -9.71 -0.14
C ASP A 266 -30.09 -10.56 -1.43
N THR A 267 -28.96 -10.82 -2.07
CA THR A 267 -28.92 -11.64 -3.29
C THR A 267 -29.23 -13.12 -3.01
N PHE A 268 -28.80 -13.64 -1.86
CA PHE A 268 -28.86 -15.09 -1.57
C PHE A 268 -29.51 -15.36 -0.22
N PRO A 269 -30.81 -15.03 -0.06
CA PRO A 269 -31.51 -15.28 1.19
C PRO A 269 -31.60 -16.77 1.46
N ALA A 270 -31.38 -17.18 2.71
CA ALA A 270 -31.32 -18.58 3.13
C ALA A 270 -32.63 -19.36 2.90
N ASP A 271 -33.75 -18.66 2.73
CA ASP A 271 -35.08 -19.23 2.45
C ASP A 271 -35.38 -19.39 0.95
N GLY A 272 -34.46 -18.98 0.08
CA GLY A 272 -34.63 -19.03 -1.38
C GLY A 272 -35.65 -18.03 -1.94
N SER A 273 -36.05 -17.01 -1.17
CA SER A 273 -37.05 -16.01 -1.60
C SER A 273 -36.55 -14.95 -2.59
N GLY A 274 -35.25 -14.94 -2.91
CA GLY A 274 -34.59 -13.96 -3.79
C GLY A 274 -34.31 -14.49 -5.20
N PRO A 275 -33.42 -13.83 -5.96
CA PRO A 275 -32.57 -12.70 -5.57
C PRO A 275 -33.33 -11.36 -5.44
N TRP A 276 -32.95 -10.55 -4.45
CA TRP A 276 -33.50 -9.19 -4.25
C TRP A 276 -32.53 -8.14 -4.82
N GLY A 277 -33.08 -7.12 -5.47
CA GLY A 277 -32.33 -5.98 -6.04
C GLY A 277 -32.96 -4.63 -5.73
N LEU A 278 -32.21 -3.56 -5.95
CA LEU A 278 -32.62 -2.20 -5.61
C LEU A 278 -33.64 -1.66 -6.61
N ASP A 279 -34.81 -1.22 -6.18
CA ASP A 279 -35.67 -0.38 -7.00
C ASP A 279 -35.13 1.06 -6.96
N THR A 280 -34.53 1.51 -8.06
CA THR A 280 -33.90 2.84 -8.14
C THR A 280 -34.88 4.01 -7.99
N GLN A 281 -36.18 3.77 -8.13
CA GLN A 281 -37.20 4.80 -7.95
C GLN A 281 -37.61 4.97 -6.49
N THR A 282 -37.67 3.87 -5.74
CA THR A 282 -38.17 3.86 -4.36
C THR A 282 -37.07 3.68 -3.32
N GLY A 283 -35.88 3.21 -3.72
CA GLY A 283 -34.79 2.81 -2.84
C GLY A 283 -35.06 1.51 -2.06
N ALA A 284 -36.13 0.79 -2.39
CA ALA A 284 -36.52 -0.44 -1.70
C ALA A 284 -35.95 -1.69 -2.39
N CYS A 285 -35.68 -2.74 -1.63
CA CYS A 285 -35.33 -4.04 -2.19
C CYS A 285 -36.58 -4.75 -2.69
N THR A 286 -36.59 -5.10 -3.97
CA THR A 286 -37.68 -5.85 -4.61
C THR A 286 -37.12 -7.05 -5.37
N LEU A 287 -37.98 -8.04 -5.63
CA LEU A 287 -37.56 -9.27 -6.31
C LEU A 287 -37.08 -8.92 -7.73
N CYS A 288 -35.97 -9.51 -8.17
CA CYS A 288 -35.50 -9.33 -9.54
C CYS A 288 -36.62 -9.67 -10.54
N SER A 289 -36.94 -8.72 -11.41
CA SER A 289 -38.02 -8.88 -12.41
C SER A 289 -37.56 -9.66 -13.65
N ILE A 290 -36.26 -9.88 -13.78
CA ILE A 290 -35.63 -10.52 -14.94
C ILE A 290 -35.58 -12.02 -14.71
N LYS A 291 -36.13 -12.79 -15.66
CA LYS A 291 -36.13 -14.25 -15.57
C LYS A 291 -34.69 -14.79 -15.66
N ASN A 292 -34.38 -15.79 -14.83
CA ASN A 292 -33.07 -16.47 -14.74
C ASN A 292 -31.91 -15.52 -14.41
N CYS A 293 -32.19 -14.42 -13.73
CA CYS A 293 -31.19 -13.51 -13.23
C CYS A 293 -30.72 -13.95 -11.84
N ASP A 294 -29.40 -13.96 -11.62
CA ASP A 294 -28.79 -14.34 -10.34
C ASP A 294 -28.49 -13.10 -9.47
N SER A 295 -28.26 -11.94 -10.09
CA SER A 295 -28.04 -10.67 -9.40
C SER A 295 -28.63 -9.48 -10.16
N CYS A 296 -29.39 -8.62 -9.46
CA CYS A 296 -29.94 -7.36 -9.96
C CYS A 296 -29.73 -6.20 -8.96
N GLN A 297 -28.54 -6.11 -8.37
CA GLN A 297 -28.19 -5.10 -7.36
C GLN A 297 -28.26 -3.66 -7.89
N THR A 298 -27.92 -3.43 -9.17
CA THR A 298 -27.94 -2.08 -9.75
C THR A 298 -29.35 -1.53 -9.88
N ASP A 299 -30.28 -2.36 -10.38
CA ASP A 299 -31.71 -2.06 -10.48
C ASP A 299 -32.48 -3.38 -10.52
N SER A 300 -33.56 -3.51 -9.75
CA SER A 300 -34.46 -4.69 -9.74
C SER A 300 -35.01 -5.09 -11.12
N THR A 301 -34.94 -4.18 -12.09
CA THR A 301 -35.38 -4.34 -13.48
C THR A 301 -34.24 -4.55 -14.49
N ALA A 302 -32.98 -4.51 -14.05
CA ALA A 302 -31.80 -4.82 -14.85
C ALA A 302 -31.02 -5.99 -14.23
N CYS A 303 -30.68 -6.99 -15.04
CA CYS A 303 -29.85 -8.08 -14.56
C CYS A 303 -28.39 -7.68 -14.68
N ASP A 304 -27.66 -7.76 -13.57
CA ASP A 304 -26.21 -7.60 -13.60
C ASP A 304 -25.59 -8.89 -14.13
N TRP A 305 -25.97 -10.03 -13.54
CA TRP A 305 -25.33 -11.35 -13.74
C TRP A 305 -26.42 -12.41 -13.88
N CYS A 306 -26.41 -13.13 -15.00
CA CYS A 306 -27.34 -14.23 -15.25
C CYS A 306 -26.92 -15.48 -14.48
N ALA A 307 -27.90 -16.34 -14.18
CA ALA A 307 -27.64 -17.64 -13.59
C ALA A 307 -26.79 -18.52 -14.53
N ASP A 308 -26.09 -19.50 -13.95
CA ASP A 308 -25.28 -20.46 -14.70
C ASP A 308 -26.08 -21.11 -15.84
N GLY A 309 -25.52 -21.09 -17.06
CA GLY A 309 -26.16 -21.63 -18.27
C GLY A 309 -27.06 -20.64 -19.01
N TYR A 310 -27.12 -19.37 -18.57
CA TYR A 310 -27.88 -18.31 -19.22
C TYR A 310 -26.99 -17.11 -19.59
N SER A 311 -27.27 -16.48 -20.72
CA SER A 311 -26.65 -15.23 -21.15
C SER A 311 -27.67 -14.10 -21.27
N TYR A 312 -27.23 -12.88 -20.98
CA TYR A 312 -28.09 -11.70 -21.12
C TYR A 312 -28.38 -11.40 -22.59
N ASN A 313 -29.66 -11.35 -22.94
CA ASN A 313 -30.15 -11.00 -24.27
C ASN A 313 -30.70 -9.57 -24.26
N SER A 314 -30.05 -8.68 -25.03
CA SER A 314 -30.43 -7.27 -25.12
C SER A 314 -31.78 -7.03 -25.78
N ASP A 315 -32.25 -7.94 -26.64
CA ASP A 315 -33.50 -7.80 -27.38
C ASP A 315 -34.70 -8.15 -26.49
N THR A 316 -34.58 -9.24 -25.73
CA THR A 316 -35.63 -9.71 -24.80
C THR A 316 -35.52 -9.06 -23.42
N LYS A 317 -34.36 -8.44 -23.11
CA LYS A 317 -33.99 -7.93 -21.78
C LYS A 317 -34.08 -9.01 -20.70
N ASN A 318 -33.80 -10.27 -21.05
CA ASN A 318 -33.82 -11.43 -20.16
C ASN A 318 -32.52 -12.23 -20.23
N CYS A 319 -32.32 -13.09 -19.24
CA CYS A 319 -31.29 -14.14 -19.28
C CYS A 319 -31.87 -15.36 -19.98
N ASP A 320 -31.46 -15.56 -21.24
CA ASP A 320 -31.91 -16.64 -22.10
C ASP A 320 -30.90 -17.81 -22.06
N GLU A 321 -31.38 -19.04 -22.26
CA GLU A 321 -30.52 -20.23 -22.20
C GLU A 321 -29.40 -20.16 -23.24
N ASP A 322 -28.19 -20.48 -22.81
CA ASP A 322 -27.05 -20.56 -23.72
C ASP A 322 -27.26 -21.72 -24.69
N PRO A 323 -27.21 -21.50 -26.02
CA PRO A 323 -27.36 -22.57 -27.01
C PRO A 323 -26.34 -23.71 -26.88
N SER A 324 -25.25 -23.48 -26.14
CA SER A 324 -24.16 -24.42 -25.89
C SER A 324 -24.30 -25.23 -24.60
N SER A 325 -25.27 -24.91 -23.73
CA SER A 325 -25.44 -25.55 -22.42
C SER A 325 -26.31 -26.83 -22.44
N SER A 326 -26.91 -27.15 -23.58
CA SER A 326 -27.89 -28.25 -23.73
C SER A 326 -27.31 -29.62 -24.12
N ASN A 327 -26.02 -29.89 -23.87
CA ASN A 327 -25.36 -31.17 -24.19
C ASN A 327 -24.87 -31.94 -22.97
#